data_AF-A0A2T6E1B1-F1
#
_entry.id   AF-A0A2T6E1B1-F1
#
_cell.length_a   1.000
_cell.length_b   1.000
_cell.length_c   1.000
_cell.angle_alpha   90.00
_cell.angle_beta   90.00
_cell.angle_gamma   90.00
#
_symmetry.space_group_name_H-M   'P 1'
#
loop_
_entity.id
_entity.type
_entity.pdbx_description
1 polymer ?
#
loop_
_entity_poly.entity_id
_entity_poly.type
_entity_poly.pdbx_seq_one_letter_code
_entity_poly.pdbx_strand_id
1 'polypeptide(L)'
;MTPLAALAPAWILFEILQLVAGERLLGLKQIQAGRDTRQTEPSQTVSAVWVSFILLYWAWMFAMFFAHVGRPQLLALLGVSLLGMTVRRVCTLRWVLVVLTFEGAIRIGMLVSLGVLLWRGAPG
;
A
#
# COMPACT_ATOMS: atom_id res chain seq x y z
N MET A 1 -24.14 -2.95 3.92
CA MET A 1 -22.68 -2.81 3.67
C MET A 1 -21.95 -2.97 4.99
N THR A 2 -20.85 -3.71 5.07
CA THR A 2 -20.04 -3.75 6.30
C THR A 2 -19.38 -2.37 6.48
N PRO A 3 -19.41 -1.75 7.68
CA PRO A 3 -18.80 -0.43 7.88
C PRO A 3 -17.30 -0.42 7.56
N LEU A 4 -16.62 -1.57 7.72
CA LEU A 4 -15.23 -1.76 7.33
C LEU A 4 -15.00 -1.57 5.82
N ALA A 5 -15.93 -2.04 4.98
CA ALA A 5 -15.82 -1.94 3.54
C ALA A 5 -15.86 -0.49 3.03
N ALA A 6 -16.54 0.41 3.75
CA ALA A 6 -16.61 1.84 3.42
C ALA A 6 -15.25 2.55 3.52
N LEU A 7 -14.25 1.93 4.16
CA LEU A 7 -12.90 2.47 4.26
C LEU A 7 -12.05 2.18 3.00
N ALA A 8 -12.49 1.32 2.08
CA ALA A 8 -11.72 0.97 0.88
C ALA A 8 -11.26 2.20 0.05
N PRO A 9 -12.08 3.23 -0.19
CA PRO A 9 -11.63 4.45 -0.88
C PRO A 9 -10.54 5.22 -0.11
N ALA A 10 -10.61 5.25 1.22
CA ALA A 10 -9.58 5.87 2.05
C ALA A 10 -8.24 5.12 1.90
N TRP A 11 -8.29 3.80 1.81
CA TRP A 11 -7.10 2.98 1.55
C TRP A 11 -6.54 3.17 0.15
N ILE A 12 -7.38 3.37 -0.86
CA ILE A 12 -6.92 3.73 -2.22
C ILE A 12 -6.15 5.05 -2.17
N LEU A 13 -6.68 6.06 -1.46
CA LEU A 13 -5.98 7.33 -1.29
C LEU A 13 -4.64 7.14 -0.59
N PHE A 14 -4.61 6.32 0.47
CA PHE A 14 -3.38 6.00 1.18
C PHE A 14 -2.34 5.31 0.28
N GLU A 15 -2.74 4.35 -0.55
CA GLU A 15 -1.86 3.69 -1.53
C GLU A 15 -1.28 4.68 -2.56
N ILE A 16 -2.10 5.61 -3.05
CA ILE A 16 -1.64 6.69 -3.94
C ILE A 16 -0.62 7.57 -3.22
N LEU A 17 -0.88 7.95 -1.97
CA LEU A 17 0.06 8.72 -1.16
C LEU A 17 1.38 7.97 -0.94
N GLN A 18 1.35 6.66 -0.73
CA GLN A 18 2.56 5.84 -0.64
C GLN A 18 3.36 5.86 -1.95
N LEU A 19 2.70 5.77 -3.11
CA LEU A 19 3.37 5.86 -4.41
C LEU A 19 4.00 7.24 -4.63
N VAL A 20 3.28 8.31 -4.32
CA VAL A 20 3.80 9.69 -4.43
C VAL A 20 4.98 9.91 -3.48
N ALA A 21 4.89 9.41 -2.24
CA ALA A 21 6.00 9.47 -1.29
C ALA A 21 7.21 8.64 -1.78
N GLY A 22 6.97 7.45 -2.34
CA GLY A 22 7.99 6.61 -2.94
C GLY A 22 8.73 7.31 -4.07
N GLU A 23 8.02 7.96 -4.99
CA GLU A 23 8.64 8.76 -6.06
C GLU A 23 9.38 9.98 -5.51
N ARG A 24 8.85 10.67 -4.49
CA ARG A 24 9.53 11.84 -3.92
C ARG A 24 10.83 11.46 -3.20
N LEU A 25 10.85 10.33 -2.48
CA LEU A 25 11.98 9.91 -1.67
C LEU A 25 12.98 9.06 -2.45
N LEU A 26 12.53 8.21 -3.38
CA LEU A 26 13.35 7.22 -4.08
C LEU A 26 13.32 7.39 -5.60
N GLY A 27 12.69 8.46 -6.09
CA GLY A 27 12.46 8.70 -7.52
C GLY A 27 13.72 8.89 -8.34
N LEU A 28 13.53 8.89 -9.66
CA LEU A 28 14.62 9.01 -10.64
C LEU A 28 15.46 10.28 -10.44
N LYS A 29 14.84 11.37 -9.98
CA LYS A 29 15.56 12.63 -9.68
C LYS A 29 16.58 12.49 -8.54
N GLN A 30 16.26 11.68 -7.52
CA GLN A 30 17.16 11.40 -6.39
C GLN A 30 18.35 10.54 -6.85
N ILE A 31 18.06 9.53 -7.67
CA ILE A 31 19.06 8.63 -8.26
C ILE A 31 20.03 9.39 -9.17
N GLN A 32 19.52 10.28 -10.03
CA GLN A 32 20.34 11.14 -10.90
C GLN A 32 21.23 12.10 -10.09
N ALA A 33 20.76 12.58 -8.94
CA ALA A 33 21.52 13.44 -8.06
C ALA A 33 22.56 12.69 -7.21
N GLY A 34 22.67 11.36 -7.33
CA GLY A 34 23.58 10.53 -6.53
C GLY A 34 23.29 10.56 -5.03
N ARG A 35 22.10 11.01 -4.62
CA ARG A 35 21.72 11.12 -3.20
C ARG A 35 21.15 9.79 -2.74
N ASP A 36 21.80 9.18 -1.76
CA ASP A 36 21.23 8.05 -1.04
C ASP A 36 20.26 8.56 0.04
N THR A 37 18.97 8.62 -0.31
CA THR A 37 17.91 9.05 0.61
C THR A 37 17.65 8.09 1.74
N ARG A 38 18.24 6.89 1.74
CA ARG A 38 18.21 6.02 2.93
C ARG A 38 18.92 6.65 4.12
N GLN A 39 19.82 7.61 3.87
CA GLN A 39 20.54 8.35 4.91
C GLN A 39 19.77 9.59 5.40
N THR A 40 18.66 9.94 4.74
CA THR A 40 17.83 11.09 5.10
C THR A 40 16.65 10.58 5.91
N GLU A 41 16.78 10.56 7.24
CA GLU A 41 15.69 10.13 8.10
C GLU A 41 14.52 11.14 8.02
N PRO A 42 13.28 10.66 7.80
CA PRO A 42 12.11 11.52 7.92
C PRO A 42 11.98 12.01 9.36
N SER A 43 11.33 13.16 9.56
CA SER A 43 11.05 13.64 10.91
C SER A 43 10.26 12.59 11.71
N GLN A 44 10.55 12.48 13.01
CA GLN A 44 9.98 11.48 13.89
C GLN A 44 8.44 11.46 13.84
N THR A 45 7.81 12.64 13.75
CA THR A 45 6.35 12.77 13.63
C THR A 45 5.82 12.17 12.33
N VAL A 46 6.48 12.44 11.20
CA VAL A 46 6.05 11.88 9.90
C VAL A 46 6.19 10.37 9.93
N SER A 47 7.32 9.85 10.43
CA SER A 47 7.54 8.41 10.58
C SER A 47 6.48 7.75 11.48
N ALA A 48 6.15 8.37 12.62
CA ALA A 48 5.12 7.85 13.52
C ALA A 48 3.75 7.78 12.85
N VAL A 49 3.32 8.88 12.23
CA VAL A 49 2.04 8.93 11.50
C VAL A 49 2.01 7.88 10.38
N TRP A 50 3.08 7.77 9.60
CA TRP A 50 3.16 6.82 8.49
C TRP A 50 3.04 5.37 8.97
N VAL A 51 3.78 5.01 10.01
CA VAL A 51 3.73 3.66 10.62
C VAL A 51 2.35 3.39 11.19
N SER A 52 1.71 4.36 11.85
CA SER A 52 0.33 4.21 12.35
C SER A 52 -0.65 3.90 11.23
N PHE A 53 -0.58 4.59 10.08
CA PHE A 53 -1.44 4.29 8.93
C PHE A 53 -1.16 2.90 8.34
N ILE A 54 0.10 2.48 8.25
CA ILE A 54 0.45 1.12 7.80
C ILE A 54 -0.15 0.07 8.76
N LEU A 55 0.03 0.24 10.07
CA LEU A 55 -0.53 -0.69 11.05
C LEU A 55 -2.06 -0.73 11.01
N LEU A 56 -2.70 0.43 10.85
CA LEU A 56 -4.15 0.51 10.71
C LEU A 56 -4.63 -0.17 9.42
N TYR A 57 -3.88 -0.05 8.32
CA TYR A 57 -4.19 -0.74 7.07
C TYR A 57 -4.12 -2.26 7.22
N TRP A 58 -3.07 -2.75 7.89
CA TRP A 58 -2.94 -4.17 8.21
C TRP A 58 -4.07 -4.66 9.13
N ALA A 59 -4.38 -3.91 10.19
CA ALA A 59 -5.50 -4.22 11.08
C ALA A 59 -6.83 -4.27 10.33
N TRP A 60 -7.05 -3.35 9.40
CA TRP A 60 -8.23 -3.34 8.54
C TRP A 60 -8.29 -4.57 7.62
N MET A 61 -7.17 -4.96 6.99
CA MET A 61 -7.11 -6.17 6.17
C MET A 61 -7.44 -7.43 6.98
N PHE A 62 -6.91 -7.53 8.21
CA PHE A 62 -7.24 -8.62 9.13
C PHE A 62 -8.72 -8.62 9.50
N ALA A 63 -9.29 -7.46 9.86
CA ALA A 63 -10.70 -7.35 10.19
C ALA A 63 -11.62 -7.76 9.01
N MET A 64 -11.28 -7.32 7.79
CA MET A 64 -11.99 -7.71 6.57
C MET A 64 -11.87 -9.22 6.27
N PHE A 65 -10.75 -9.86 6.61
CA PHE A 65 -10.55 -11.29 6.44
C PHE A 65 -11.54 -12.11 7.30
N PHE A 66 -11.76 -11.67 8.54
CA PHE A 66 -12.77 -12.23 9.44
C PHE A 66 -14.20 -11.88 9.04
N ALA A 67 -14.42 -10.80 8.29
CA ALA A 67 -15.73 -10.46 7.74
C ALA A 67 -16.17 -11.37 6.56
N HIS A 68 -15.32 -12.31 6.12
CA HIS A 68 -15.55 -13.22 4.97
C HIS A 68 -15.78 -12.53 3.61
N VAL A 69 -15.65 -11.20 3.52
CA VAL A 69 -15.87 -10.44 2.28
C VAL A 69 -14.56 -10.26 1.52
N GLY A 70 -14.51 -10.67 0.24
CA GLY A 70 -13.37 -10.39 -0.63
C GLY A 70 -12.04 -11.02 -0.17
N ARG A 71 -12.11 -12.20 0.45
CA ARG A 71 -10.94 -12.98 0.88
C ARG A 71 -9.84 -13.16 -0.18
N PRO A 72 -10.14 -13.50 -1.45
CA PRO A 72 -9.07 -13.67 -2.43
C PRO A 72 -8.34 -12.35 -2.69
N GLN A 73 -9.03 -11.21 -2.72
CA GLN A 73 -8.40 -9.89 -2.85
C GLN A 73 -7.52 -9.55 -1.65
N LEU A 74 -7.97 -9.86 -0.42
CA LEU A 74 -7.20 -9.62 0.80
C LEU A 74 -5.96 -10.51 0.90
N LEU A 75 -6.07 -11.77 0.52
CA LEU A 75 -4.93 -12.68 0.45
C LEU A 75 -3.91 -12.21 -0.58
N ALA A 76 -4.36 -11.71 -1.73
CA ALA A 76 -3.48 -11.12 -2.73
C ALA A 76 -2.80 -9.84 -2.21
N LEU A 77 -3.53 -8.96 -1.51
CA LEU A 77 -2.99 -7.76 -0.87
C LEU A 77 -1.88 -8.10 0.14
N LEU A 78 -2.13 -9.08 1.01
CA LEU A 78 -1.13 -9.55 1.98
C LEU A 78 0.08 -10.18 1.29
N GLY A 79 -0.15 -11.05 0.30
CA GLY A 79 0.91 -11.70 -0.46
C GLY A 79 1.81 -10.70 -1.17
N VAL A 80 1.23 -9.72 -1.86
CA VAL A 80 1.95 -8.65 -2.55
C VAL A 80 2.74 -7.78 -1.57
N SER A 81 2.16 -7.48 -0.40
CA SER A 81 2.86 -6.70 0.64
C SER A 81 4.07 -7.45 1.21
N LEU A 82 3.92 -8.75 1.48
CA LEU A 82 5.02 -9.61 1.97
C LEU A 82 6.12 -9.77 0.93
N LEU A 83 5.76 -10.08 -0.32
CA LEU A 83 6.70 -10.19 -1.44
C LEU A 83 7.41 -8.85 -1.71
N GLY A 84 6.68 -7.75 -1.66
CA GLY A 84 7.25 -6.41 -1.80
C GLY A 84 8.28 -6.13 -0.70
N MET A 85 8.01 -6.52 0.55
CA MET A 85 8.97 -6.35 1.65
C MET A 85 10.24 -7.20 1.47
N THR A 86 10.13 -8.44 0.97
CA THR A 86 11.31 -9.29 0.75
C THR A 86 12.14 -8.80 -0.43
N VAL A 87 11.51 -8.48 -1.56
CA VAL A 87 12.19 -8.01 -2.77
C VAL A 87 12.92 -6.68 -2.52
N ARG A 88 12.30 -5.73 -1.82
CA ARG A 88 12.91 -4.43 -1.49
C ARG A 88 14.19 -4.52 -0.66
N ARG A 89 14.38 -5.61 0.10
CA ARG A 89 15.60 -5.83 0.90
C ARG A 89 16.79 -6.27 0.05
N VAL A 90 16.54 -6.92 -1.09
CA VAL A 90 17.60 -7.51 -1.94
C VAL A 90 17.89 -6.63 -3.16
N CYS A 91 16.94 -5.80 -3.60
CA CYS A 91 17.10 -4.96 -4.77
C CYS A 91 17.98 -3.72 -4.52
N THR A 92 18.74 -3.33 -5.54
CA THR A 92 19.42 -2.03 -5.58
C THR A 92 18.39 -0.89 -5.65
N LEU A 93 18.76 0.29 -5.14
CA LEU A 93 17.87 1.47 -5.02
C LEU A 93 17.09 1.78 -6.31
N ARG A 94 17.72 1.64 -7.49
CA ARG A 94 17.09 1.85 -8.79
C ARG A 94 15.88 0.94 -9.05
N TRP A 95 15.93 -0.31 -8.59
CA TRP A 95 14.85 -1.28 -8.76
C TRP A 95 13.79 -1.20 -7.67
N VAL A 96 14.12 -0.62 -6.51
CA VAL A 96 13.15 -0.45 -5.41
C VAL A 96 11.95 0.39 -5.85
N LEU A 97 12.17 1.47 -6.59
CA LEU A 97 11.09 2.31 -7.10
C LEU A 97 10.16 1.53 -8.04
N VAL A 98 10.73 0.78 -8.98
CA VAL A 98 9.97 -0.05 -9.94
C VAL A 98 9.11 -1.07 -9.19
N VAL A 99 9.71 -1.75 -8.21
CA VAL A 99 9.00 -2.73 -7.36
C VAL A 99 7.87 -2.06 -6.58
N LEU A 100 8.12 -0.90 -5.95
CA LEU A 100 7.10 -0.12 -5.24
C LEU A 100 5.93 0.29 -6.13
N THR A 101 6.20 0.69 -7.38
CA THR A 101 5.17 1.07 -8.33
C THR A 101 4.30 -0.13 -8.72
N PHE A 102 4.90 -1.27 -9.05
CA PHE A 102 4.14 -2.48 -9.34
C PHE A 102 3.34 -2.97 -8.13
N GLU A 103 3.98 -3.00 -6.95
CA GLU A 103 3.33 -3.36 -5.68
C GLU A 103 2.12 -2.48 -5.41
N GLY A 104 2.27 -1.15 -5.51
CA GLY A 104 1.17 -0.20 -5.31
C GLY A 104 0.08 -0.32 -6.36
N ALA A 105 0.42 -0.50 -7.65
CA ALA A 105 -0.57 -0.68 -8.71
C ALA A 105 -1.43 -1.93 -8.48
N ILE A 106 -0.81 -3.05 -8.08
CA ILE A 106 -1.55 -4.28 -7.74
C ILE A 106 -2.45 -4.06 -6.52
N ARG A 107 -1.95 -3.39 -5.47
CA ARG A 107 -2.74 -3.10 -4.26
C ARG A 107 -3.95 -2.23 -4.58
N ILE A 108 -3.76 -1.16 -5.37
CA ILE A 108 -4.86 -0.30 -5.84
C ILE A 108 -5.87 -1.12 -6.66
N GLY A 109 -5.40 -1.95 -7.60
CA GLY A 109 -6.28 -2.81 -8.39
C GLY A 109 -7.13 -3.76 -7.55
N MET A 110 -6.54 -4.36 -6.50
CA MET A 110 -7.26 -5.23 -5.56
C MET A 110 -8.28 -4.46 -4.73
N LEU A 111 -7.95 -3.24 -4.26
CA LEU A 111 -8.88 -2.38 -3.53
C LEU A 111 -10.06 -1.91 -4.41
N VAL A 112 -9.79 -1.58 -5.68
CA VAL A 112 -10.84 -1.24 -6.65
C VAL A 112 -11.73 -2.45 -6.91
N SER A 113 -11.15 -3.63 -7.14
CA SER A 113 -11.91 -4.89 -7.32
C SER A 113 -12.80 -5.19 -6.11
N LEU A 114 -12.28 -5.02 -4.89
CA LEU A 114 -13.03 -5.17 -3.65
C LEU A 114 -14.19 -4.16 -3.59
N GLY A 115 -13.94 -2.89 -3.93
CA GLY A 115 -14.96 -1.84 -3.98
C GLY A 115 -16.10 -2.17 -4.95
N VAL A 116 -15.79 -2.68 -6.14
CA VAL A 116 -16.79 -3.12 -7.13
C VAL A 116 -17.61 -4.31 -6.60
N LEU A 117 -16.96 -5.28 -5.94
CA LEU A 117 -17.65 -6.43 -5.35
C LEU A 117 -18.62 -6.01 -4.24
N LEU A 118 -18.21 -5.04 -3.42
CA LEU A 118 -19.03 -4.45 -2.37
C LEU A 118 -20.21 -3.65 -2.91
N TRP A 119 -20.01 -2.92 -4.01
CA TRP A 119 -21.08 -2.22 -4.71
C TRP A 119 -22.12 -3.17 -5.28
N ARG A 120 -21.67 -4.26 -5.93
CA ARG A 120 -22.55 -5.28 -6.54
C ARG A 120 -23.29 -6.14 -5.51
N GLY A 121 -22.73 -6.32 -4.32
CA GLY A 121 -23.33 -7.12 -3.24
C GLY A 121 -24.24 -6.33 -2.28
N ALA A 122 -24.42 -5.02 -2.48
CA ALA A 122 -25.36 -4.24 -1.71
C ALA A 122 -26.80 -4.50 -2.21
N PRO A 123 -27.76 -4.91 -1.35
CA PRO A 123 -29.16 -4.93 -1.73
C PRO A 123 -29.57 -3.48 -2.02
N GLY A 124 -30.01 -3.23 -3.26
CA GLY A 124 -30.61 -1.97 -3.69
C GLY A 124 -32.03 -1.81 -3.16
#